data_AF-A0A2M6ZFW8-F1
#
_entry.id   AF-A0A2M6ZFW8-F1
#
_cell.length_a   1.000
_cell.length_b   1.000
_cell.length_c   1.000
_cell.angle_alpha   90.00
_cell.angle_beta   90.00
_cell.angle_gamma   90.00
#
_symmetry.space_group_name_H-M   'P 1'
#
loop_
_entity.id
_entity.type
_entity.pdbx_description
1 polymer ?
#
loop_
_entity_poly.entity_id
_entity_poly.type
_entity_poly.pdbx_seq_one_letter_code
_entity_poly.pdbx_strand_id
1 'polypeptide(L)'
;MGLIENLLKKWVVKEIVKNLPKASKENLVRLAKLVEWITPVQEDKARVRHVRKCFEEEHPSVIYAKKILGKLHPNCRDKFSVNLIVNHLLINNGIRESFRKKEGF
;
A
#
# COMPACT_ATOMS: atom_id res chain seq x y z
N MET A 1 -8.04 -17.31 -0.86
CA MET A 1 -8.33 -15.86 -0.80
C MET A 1 -9.08 -15.50 -2.07
N GLY A 2 -10.29 -14.94 -1.97
CA GLY A 2 -11.25 -14.90 -3.08
C GLY A 2 -10.85 -13.95 -4.21
N LEU A 3 -11.17 -14.31 -5.46
CA LEU A 3 -10.85 -13.51 -6.67
C LEU A 3 -11.40 -12.06 -6.57
N ILE A 4 -12.60 -11.90 -5.99
CA ILE A 4 -13.25 -10.60 -5.74
C ILE A 4 -12.47 -9.75 -4.74
N GLU A 5 -11.94 -10.35 -3.68
CA GLU A 5 -11.15 -9.67 -2.65
C GLU A 5 -9.86 -9.08 -3.24
N ASN A 6 -9.18 -9.82 -4.12
CA ASN A 6 -7.97 -9.36 -4.80
C ASN A 6 -8.24 -8.26 -5.82
N LEU A 7 -9.37 -8.32 -6.53
CA LEU A 7 -9.80 -7.25 -7.44
C LEU A 7 -10.08 -5.94 -6.68
N LEU A 8 -10.73 -6.04 -5.52
CA LEU A 8 -11.00 -4.89 -4.65
C LEU A 8 -9.69 -4.26 -4.14
N LYS A 9 -8.77 -5.07 -3.62
CA LYS A 9 -7.44 -4.61 -3.16
C LYS A 9 -6.70 -3.87 -4.27
N LYS A 10 -6.72 -4.42 -5.50
CA LYS A 10 -6.07 -3.81 -6.66
C LYS A 10 -6.67 -2.45 -7.01
N TRP A 11 -7.99 -2.34 -7.01
CA TRP A 11 -8.68 -1.09 -7.32
C TRP A 11 -8.38 0.00 -6.28
N VAL A 12 -8.50 -0.33 -4.99
CA VAL A 12 -8.22 0.60 -3.87
C VAL A 12 -6.79 1.13 -3.94
N VAL A 13 -5.80 0.25 -4.11
CA VAL A 13 -4.40 0.66 -4.20
C VAL A 13 -4.14 1.55 -5.41
N LYS A 14 -4.74 1.22 -6.57
CA LYS A 14 -4.58 2.03 -7.78
C LYS A 14 -5.10 3.45 -7.55
N GLU A 15 -6.26 3.60 -6.94
CA GLU A 15 -6.83 4.92 -6.66
C GLU A 15 -6.00 5.69 -5.63
N ILE A 16 -5.46 5.01 -4.61
CA ILE A 16 -4.53 5.62 -3.64
C ILE A 16 -3.29 6.16 -4.35
N VAL A 17 -2.58 5.34 -5.13
CA VAL A 17 -1.32 5.76 -5.77
C VAL A 17 -1.54 6.83 -6.83
N LYS A 18 -2.65 6.78 -7.55
CA LYS A 18 -3.05 7.82 -8.51
C LYS A 18 -3.20 9.19 -7.84
N ASN A 19 -3.78 9.22 -6.64
CA ASN A 19 -4.05 10.46 -5.91
C ASN A 19 -2.93 10.86 -4.93
N LEU A 20 -2.04 9.94 -4.58
CA LEU A 20 -0.94 10.14 -3.62
C LEU A 20 -0.08 11.39 -3.90
N PRO A 21 0.30 11.71 -5.15
CA PRO A 21 1.14 12.87 -5.43
C PRO A 21 0.46 14.20 -5.08
N LYS A 22 -0.87 14.25 -5.15
CA LYS A 22 -1.69 15.44 -4.89
C LYS A 22 -2.33 15.43 -3.51
N ALA A 23 -2.27 14.32 -2.79
CA ALA A 23 -2.91 14.17 -1.49
C ALA A 23 -2.23 15.08 -0.46
N SER A 24 -3.04 15.82 0.30
CA SER A 24 -2.55 16.52 1.49
C SER A 24 -2.09 15.50 2.54
N LYS A 25 -1.28 15.95 3.48
CA LYS A 25 -0.83 15.13 4.62
C LYS A 25 -2.03 14.56 5.39
N GLU A 26 -3.04 15.38 5.66
CA GLU A 26 -4.24 15.03 6.39
C GLU A 26 -5.03 13.93 5.67
N ASN A 27 -5.12 14.01 4.34
CA ASN A 27 -5.79 13.00 3.53
C ASN A 27 -5.05 11.67 3.57
N LEU A 28 -3.71 11.67 3.54
CA LEU A 28 -2.90 10.45 3.66
C LEU A 28 -3.05 9.79 5.03
N VAL A 29 -3.07 10.58 6.09
CA VAL A 29 -3.29 10.11 7.46
C VAL A 29 -4.70 9.52 7.62
N ARG A 30 -5.73 10.21 7.10
CA ARG A 30 -7.12 9.72 7.11
C ARG A 30 -7.28 8.41 6.35
N LEU A 31 -6.66 8.32 5.18
CA LEU A 31 -6.65 7.11 4.37
C LEU A 31 -5.99 5.95 5.12
N ALA A 32 -4.84 6.19 5.75
CA ALA A 32 -4.16 5.15 6.54
C ALA A 32 -5.02 4.68 7.73
N LYS A 33 -5.76 5.57 8.40
CA LYS A 33 -6.72 5.20 9.45
C LYS A 33 -7.85 4.32 8.92
N LEU A 34 -8.41 4.64 7.75
CA LEU A 34 -9.43 3.81 7.10
C LEU A 34 -8.89 2.42 6.75
N VAL A 35 -7.68 2.35 6.19
CA VAL A 35 -7.01 1.08 5.87
C VAL A 35 -6.77 0.26 7.13
N GLU A 36 -6.32 0.88 8.23
CA GLU A 36 -6.13 0.20 9.52
C GLU A 36 -7.44 -0.39 10.04
N TRP A 37 -8.55 0.35 9.92
CA TRP A 37 -9.87 -0.08 10.38
C TRP A 37 -10.39 -1.30 9.61
N ILE A 38 -10.25 -1.35 8.28
CA ILE A 38 -10.71 -2.47 7.44
C ILE A 38 -9.76 -3.67 7.43
N THR A 39 -8.51 -3.51 7.88
CA THR A 39 -7.52 -4.59 7.88
C THR A 39 -7.84 -5.57 9.00
N PRO A 40 -8.10 -6.86 8.74
CA PRO A 40 -8.50 -7.80 9.79
C PRO A 40 -7.31 -8.31 10.63
N VAL A 41 -6.12 -8.45 10.02
CA VAL A 41 -4.94 -9.06 10.64
C VAL A 41 -4.15 -8.04 11.45
N GLN A 42 -3.85 -8.35 12.72
CA GLN A 42 -3.18 -7.42 13.65
C GLN A 42 -1.75 -7.04 13.22
N GLU A 43 -1.00 -7.99 12.66
CA GLU A 43 0.34 -7.71 12.12
C GLU A 43 0.29 -6.69 10.98
N ASP A 44 -0.71 -6.81 10.10
CA ASP A 44 -0.91 -5.85 9.02
C ASP A 44 -1.42 -4.51 9.54
N LYS A 45 -2.25 -4.47 10.59
CA LYS A 45 -2.62 -3.22 11.27
C LYS A 45 -1.38 -2.49 11.83
N ALA A 46 -0.43 -3.21 12.42
CA ALA A 46 0.81 -2.62 12.92
C ALA A 46 1.64 -1.98 11.80
N ARG A 47 1.71 -2.63 10.62
CA ARG A 47 2.36 -2.05 9.42
C ARG A 47 1.63 -0.79 8.95
N VAL A 48 0.31 -0.80 8.91
CA VAL A 48 -0.48 0.37 8.52
C VAL A 48 -0.29 1.53 9.51
N ARG A 49 -0.22 1.25 10.82
CA ARG A 49 0.12 2.26 11.84
C ARG A 49 1.49 2.87 11.63
N HIS A 50 2.48 2.05 11.29
CA HIS A 50 3.82 2.54 10.97
C HIS A 50 3.81 3.47 9.75
N VAL A 51 3.13 3.06 8.68
CA VAL A 51 2.95 3.91 7.47
C VAL A 51 2.22 5.21 7.80
N ARG A 52 1.17 5.16 8.63
CA ARG A 52 0.46 6.35 9.12
C ARG A 52 1.41 7.30 9.86
N LYS A 53 2.24 6.77 10.76
CA LYS A 53 3.25 7.56 11.49
C LYS A 53 4.22 8.23 10.52
N CYS A 54 4.67 7.51 9.47
CA CYS A 54 5.49 8.11 8.43
C CYS A 54 4.79 9.26 7.68
N PHE A 55 3.46 9.19 7.48
CA PHE A 55 2.70 10.32 6.92
C PHE A 55 2.59 11.48 7.92
N GLU A 56 2.35 11.21 9.20
CA GLU A 56 2.22 12.22 10.26
C GLU A 56 3.54 12.99 10.49
N GLU A 57 4.66 12.28 10.45
CA GLU A 57 6.01 12.83 10.64
C GLU A 57 6.61 13.41 9.35
N GLU A 58 5.89 13.30 8.23
CA GLU A 58 6.42 13.65 6.89
C GLU A 58 7.78 13.00 6.64
N HIS A 59 7.88 11.72 6.98
CA HIS A 59 9.12 10.98 6.90
C HIS A 59 9.73 11.10 5.49
N PRO A 60 11.07 11.27 5.35
CA PRO A 60 11.70 11.53 4.06
C PRO A 60 11.33 10.52 2.96
N SER A 61 11.14 9.25 3.32
CA SER A 61 10.70 8.21 2.38
C SER A 61 9.34 8.49 1.73
N VAL A 62 8.39 9.05 2.50
CA VAL A 62 7.06 9.42 2.02
C VAL A 62 7.13 10.65 1.11
N ILE A 63 7.88 11.68 1.52
CA ILE A 63 8.10 12.88 0.71
C ILE A 63 8.69 12.48 -0.65
N TYR A 64 9.71 11.62 -0.62
CA TYR A 64 10.37 11.12 -1.82
C TYR A 64 9.43 10.30 -2.70
N ALA A 65 8.63 9.40 -2.11
CA ALA A 65 7.62 8.62 -2.83
C ALA A 65 6.59 9.53 -3.52
N LYS A 66 6.06 10.55 -2.84
CA LYS A 66 5.12 11.52 -3.45
C LYS A 66 5.76 12.24 -4.62
N LYS A 67 7.01 12.68 -4.49
CA LYS A 67 7.75 13.40 -5.52
C LYS A 67 8.03 12.52 -6.74
N ILE A 68 8.46 11.28 -6.57
CA ILE A 68 8.69 10.35 -7.69
C ILE A 68 7.38 10.03 -8.38
N LEU A 69 6.36 9.61 -7.63
CA LEU A 69 5.07 9.22 -8.20
C LEU A 69 4.38 10.39 -8.91
N GLY A 70 4.64 11.63 -8.49
CA GLY A 70 4.19 12.84 -9.18
C GLY A 70 4.89 13.10 -10.52
N LYS A 71 6.10 12.58 -10.71
CA LYS A 71 6.90 12.75 -11.95
C LYS A 71 6.68 11.62 -12.96
N LEU A 72 6.15 10.48 -12.54
CA LEU A 72 5.89 9.36 -13.45
C LEU A 72 4.73 9.66 -14.39
N HIS A 73 4.87 9.23 -15.65
CA HIS A 73 3.74 9.17 -16.58
C HIS A 73 2.62 8.31 -15.98
N PRO A 74 1.32 8.68 -16.11
CA PRO A 74 0.21 7.94 -15.50
C PRO A 74 0.23 6.43 -15.76
N ASN A 75 0.51 6.00 -16.99
CA ASN A 75 0.60 4.57 -17.34
C ASN A 75 1.74 3.85 -16.58
N CYS A 76 2.88 4.52 -16.37
CA CYS A 76 3.99 3.97 -15.61
C CYS A 76 3.65 3.90 -14.12
N ARG A 77 3.04 4.96 -13.58
CA ARG A 77 2.60 5.02 -12.19
C ARG A 77 1.57 3.93 -11.88
N ASP A 78 0.56 3.78 -12.73
CA ASP A 78 -0.48 2.77 -12.56
C ASP A 78 0.11 1.35 -12.59
N LYS A 79 1.05 1.09 -13.51
CA LYS A 79 1.70 -0.22 -13.61
C LYS A 79 2.63 -0.50 -12.43
N PHE A 80 3.35 0.52 -11.95
CA PHE A 80 4.12 0.45 -10.70
C PHE A 80 3.23 0.12 -9.50
N SER A 81 2.07 0.78 -9.39
CA SER A 81 1.10 0.55 -8.31
C SER A 81 0.63 -0.90 -8.27
N VAL A 82 0.27 -1.46 -9.43
CA VAL A 82 -0.18 -2.85 -9.53
C VAL A 82 0.96 -3.82 -9.23
N ASN A 83 2.14 -3.61 -9.80
CA ASN A 83 3.20 -4.60 -9.71
C ASN A 83 3.89 -4.60 -8.34
N LEU A 84 4.31 -3.44 -7.85
CA LEU A 84 5.04 -3.37 -6.58
C LEU A 84 4.07 -3.41 -5.40
N ILE A 85 3.08 -2.50 -5.37
CA ILE A 85 2.24 -2.34 -4.18
C ILE A 85 1.23 -3.49 -4.07
N VAL A 86 0.48 -3.79 -5.14
CA VAL A 86 -0.54 -4.85 -5.08
C VAL A 86 0.07 -6.23 -5.13
N ASN A 87 0.78 -6.56 -6.21
CA ASN A 87 1.24 -7.93 -6.42
C ASN A 87 2.36 -8.28 -5.45
N HIS A 88 3.42 -7.47 -5.38
CA HIS A 88 4.59 -7.85 -4.58
C HIS A 88 4.40 -7.69 -3.07
N LEU A 89 3.87 -6.54 -2.61
CA LEU A 89 3.76 -6.22 -1.18
C LEU A 89 2.48 -6.78 -0.52
N LEU A 90 1.33 -6.80 -1.21
CA LEU A 90 0.07 -7.23 -0.60
C LEU A 90 -0.27 -8.70 -0.90
N ILE A 91 -0.27 -9.12 -2.17
CA ILE A 91 -0.70 -10.48 -2.55
C ILE A 91 0.42 -11.50 -2.31
N ASN A 92 1.57 -11.30 -2.93
CA ASN A 92 2.66 -12.29 -2.91
C ASN A 92 3.33 -12.40 -1.55
N ASN A 93 3.13 -11.43 -0.65
CA ASN A 93 3.65 -11.53 0.71
C ASN A 93 2.99 -12.66 1.50
N GLY A 94 1.67 -12.83 1.37
CA GLY A 94 0.96 -13.96 1.98
C GLY A 94 1.40 -15.30 1.39
N ILE A 95 1.69 -15.34 0.09
CA ILE A 95 2.21 -16.54 -0.58
C ILE A 95 3.60 -16.89 -0.02
N ARG A 96 4.52 -15.92 0.04
CA ARG A 96 5.86 -16.11 0.62
C ARG A 96 5.80 -16.54 2.08
N GLU A 97 4.89 -15.96 2.87
CA GLU A 97 4.69 -16.35 4.26
C GLU A 97 4.19 -17.79 4.38
N SER A 98 3.21 -18.18 3.56
CA SER A 98 2.70 -19.56 3.55
C SER A 98 3.78 -20.57 3.14
N PHE A 99 4.62 -20.19 2.17
CA PHE A 99 5.75 -20.99 1.74
C PHE A 99 6.79 -21.12 2.85
N ARG A 100 7.18 -20.02 3.50
CA ARG A 100 8.10 -20.03 4.66
C ARG A 100 7.59 -20.93 5.79
N LYS A 101 6.31 -20.82 6.14
CA LYS A 101 5.70 -21.66 7.19
C LYS A 101 5.70 -23.15 6.83
N LYS A 102 5.61 -23.49 5.54
CA LYS A 102 5.55 -24.86 5.05
C LYS A 102 6.94 -25.49 4.87
N GLU A 103 7.89 -24.71 4.35
CA GLU A 103 9.19 -25.21 3.88
C GLU A 103 10.37 -24.77 4.77
N GLY A 104 10.16 -23.86 5.73
CA GLY A 104 11.16 -23.47 6.72
C GLY A 104 12.24 -22.47 6.26
N PHE A 105 12.11 -21.89 5.06
CA PHE A 105 13.03 -20.86 4.51
C PHE A 105 12.54 -19.42 4.73
#